data_AF-A0A7W8VHF5-F1
#
_entry.id   AF-A0A7W8VHF5-F1
#
_cell.length_a   1.000
_cell.length_b   1.000
_cell.length_c   1.000
_cell.angle_alpha   90.00
_cell.angle_beta   90.00
_cell.angle_gamma   90.00
#
_symmetry.space_group_name_H-M   'P 1'
#
loop_
_entity.id
_entity.type
_entity.pdbx_description
1 polymer ?
#
loop_
_entity_poly.entity_id
_entity_poly.type
_entity_poly.pdbx_seq_one_letter_code
_entity_poly.pdbx_strand_id
1 'polypeptide(L)' 'MVYRTADGRTMRERGSMGSNPPRFTPGQEVEVSYLPGSPERIRIEGEGPITLIVLFSGFSLVFLAIAAVIAITRP' A
#
# COMPACT_ATOMS: atom_id res chain seq x y z
N MET A 1 16.26 -3.53 -0.77
CA MET A 1 15.69 -4.22 -1.93
C MET A 1 16.68 -4.13 -3.09
N VAL A 2 16.77 -5.15 -3.96
CA VAL A 2 17.60 -5.09 -5.18
C VAL A 2 16.64 -5.14 -6.35
N TYR A 3 16.71 -4.16 -7.25
CA TYR A 3 15.86 -4.11 -8.45
C TYR A 3 16.73 -3.82 -9.68
N ARG A 4 16.23 -4.23 -10.85
CA ARG A 4 16.91 -4.06 -12.14
C ARG A 4 16.18 -2.99 -12.94
N THR A 5 16.91 -1.97 -13.38
CA THR A 5 16.38 -0.91 -14.25
C THR A 5 16.35 -1.37 -15.71
N ALA A 6 15.54 -0.71 -16.54
CA ALA A 6 15.44 -1.00 -17.98
C ALA A 6 16.79 -0.91 -18.71
N ASP A 7 17.70 -0.07 -18.21
CA ASP A 7 19.07 0.09 -18.71
C ASP A 7 20.02 -1.04 -18.27
N GLY A 8 19.49 -2.09 -17.63
CA GLY A 8 20.24 -3.26 -17.19
C GLY A 8 21.09 -3.06 -15.93
N ARG A 9 21.03 -1.88 -15.29
CA ARG A 9 21.80 -1.60 -14.07
C ARG A 9 21.09 -2.18 -12.84
N THR A 10 21.85 -2.90 -12.02
CA THR A 10 21.40 -3.46 -10.75
C THR A 10 21.60 -2.42 -9.65
N MET A 11 20.52 -1.87 -9.10
CA MET A 11 20.59 -0.93 -7.99
C MET A 11 20.14 -1.58 -6.69
N ARG A 12 20.89 -1.30 -5.62
CA ARG A 12 20.58 -1.75 -4.26
C ARG A 12 20.02 -0.57 -3.49
N GLU A 13 18.70 -0.47 -3.44
CA GLU A 13 18.08 0.53 -2.61
C GLU A 13 18.06 0.07 -1.14
N ARG A 14 18.58 0.91 -0.26
CA ARG A 14 18.45 0.75 1.19
C ARG A 14 17.12 1.37 1.59
N GLY A 15 16.03 0.64 1.36
CA GLY A 15 14.70 1.06 1.81
C GLY A 15 14.74 1.39 3.30
N SER A 16 14.50 2.64 3.67
CA SER A 16 14.59 3.12 5.05
C SER A 16 13.36 2.75 5.89
N MET A 17 12.35 2.11 5.30
CA MET A 17 11.12 1.69 5.95
C MET A 17 10.86 0.19 5.75
N GLY A 18 11.17 -0.58 6.79
CA GLY A 18 10.62 -1.93 6.97
C GLY A 18 9.10 -1.83 7.12
N SER A 19 8.37 -2.68 6.42
CA SER A 19 6.89 -2.68 6.44
C SER A 19 6.43 -3.97 7.11
N ASN A 20 5.52 -3.86 8.09
CA ASN A 20 4.92 -5.01 8.74
C ASN A 20 3.40 -4.95 8.60
N PRO A 21 2.76 -5.88 7.86
CA PRO A 21 3.36 -7.04 7.18
C PRO A 21 4.21 -6.67 5.93
N PRO A 22 5.08 -7.57 5.46
CA PRO A 22 5.95 -7.33 4.31
C PRO A 22 5.13 -6.95 3.07
N ARG A 23 5.42 -5.77 2.49
CA ARG A 23 4.65 -5.24 1.34
C ARG A 23 4.96 -5.92 0.01
N PHE A 24 6.10 -6.60 -0.11
CA PHE A 24 6.55 -7.22 -1.36
C PHE A 24 7.22 -8.58 -1.10
N THR A 25 7.04 -9.50 -2.04
CA THR A 25 7.68 -10.82 -2.00
C THR A 25 8.95 -10.80 -2.86
N PRO A 26 10.05 -11.47 -2.47
CA PRO A 26 11.22 -11.60 -3.34
C PRO A 26 10.83 -12.20 -4.71
N GLY A 27 11.19 -11.51 -5.80
CA GLY A 27 10.85 -11.90 -7.17
C GLY A 27 9.60 -11.26 -7.75
N GLN A 28 8.86 -10.46 -6.97
CA GLN A 28 7.70 -9.70 -7.45
C GLN A 28 8.14 -8.53 -8.36
N GLU A 29 7.60 -8.47 -9.57
CA GLU A 29 7.77 -7.34 -10.49
C GLU A 29 6.90 -6.17 -10.02
N VAL A 30 7.50 -4.98 -9.91
CA VAL A 30 6.83 -3.77 -9.44
C VAL A 30 7.15 -2.61 -10.34
N GLU A 31 6.15 -1.76 -10.60
CA GLU A 31 6.33 -0.53 -11.35
C GLU A 31 6.92 0.55 -10.43
N VAL A 32 8.04 1.12 -10.84
CA VAL A 32 8.80 2.09 -10.06
C VAL A 32 9.06 3.33 -10.91
N SER A 33 8.59 4.47 -10.42
CA SER A 33 8.94 5.78 -10.97
C SER A 33 10.15 6.34 -10.23
N TYR A 34 11.15 6.80 -10.98
CA TYR A 34 12.37 7.39 -10.43
C TYR A 34 12.68 8.72 -11.12
N LEU A 35 13.35 9.64 -10.40
CA LEU A 35 13.85 10.88 -10.98
C LEU A 35 15.19 10.62 -11.71
N PRO A 36 15.34 10.99 -12.99
CA PRO A 36 16.59 10.76 -13.74
C PRO A 36 17.83 11.41 -13.11
N GLY A 37 17.66 12.57 -12.45
CA GLY A 37 18.74 13.29 -11.76
C GLY A 37 18.99 12.84 -10.32
N SER A 38 18.19 11.92 -9.78
CA SER A 38 18.34 11.39 -8.41
C SER A 38 17.76 9.98 -8.35
N PRO A 39 18.44 8.98 -8.96
CA PRO A 39 17.93 7.61 -9.11
C PRO A 39 17.77 6.85 -7.77
N GLU A 40 18.24 7.44 -6.67
CA GLU A 40 18.04 6.97 -5.30
C GLU A 40 16.71 7.41 -4.67
N ARG A 41 15.92 8.27 -5.34
CA ARG A 41 14.53 8.57 -4.96
C ARG A 41 13.61 7.81 -5.88
N ILE A 42 13.22 6.63 -5.43
CA ILE A 42 12.27 5.78 -6.13
C ILE A 42 10.94 5.85 -5.40
N ARG A 43 9.85 5.96 -6.15
CA ARG A 43 8.50 5.78 -5.65
C ARG A 43 7.93 4.54 -6.31
N ILE A 44 7.40 3.62 -5.51
CA ILE A 44 6.68 2.46 -6.02
C ILE A 44 5.24 2.93 -6.27
N GLU A 45 4.76 2.80 -7.51
CA GLU A 45 3.39 3.17 -7.85
C GLU A 45 2.41 2.08 -7.41
N GLY A 46 1.24 2.49 -6.90
CA GLY A 46 0.22 1.58 -6.34
C GLY A 46 0.08 1.60 -4.81
N GLU A 47 0.91 2.35 -4.10
CA GLU A 47 0.92 2.43 -2.62
C GLU A 47 -0.11 3.43 -2.05
N GLY A 48 -1.37 3.35 -2.49
CA GLY A 48 -2.48 3.97 -1.76
C GLY A 48 -2.79 3.13 -0.51
N PRO A 49 -3.25 3.73 0.62
CA PRO A 49 -3.64 2.99 1.82
C PRO A 49 -4.99 2.28 1.63
N ILE A 50 -5.18 1.59 0.51
CA ILE A 50 -6.40 0.87 0.13
C ILE A 50 -6.83 -0.06 1.26
N THR A 51 -5.86 -0.70 1.93
CA THR A 51 -6.11 -1.55 3.11
C THR A 51 -6.79 -0.81 4.25
N LEU A 52 -6.37 0.43 4.57
CA LEU A 52 -7.00 1.22 5.64
C LEU A 52 -8.39 1.70 5.20
N ILE A 53 -8.53 2.16 3.96
CA ILE A 53 -9.83 2.62 3.45
C ILE A 53 -10.86 1.49 3.49
N VAL A 54 -10.48 0.29 3.04
CA VAL A 54 -11.34 -0.91 3.05
C VAL A 54 -11.66 -1.34 4.48
N LEU A 55 -10.69 -1.28 5.39
CA LEU A 55 -10.91 -1.65 6.79
C LEU A 55 -11.89 -0.70 7.48
N PHE A 56 -11.66 0.61 7.38
CA PHE A 56 -12.52 1.62 8.01
C PHE A 56 -13.91 1.68 7.36
N SER A 57 -14.01 1.51 6.04
CA SER A 57 -15.32 1.47 5.37
C SER A 57 -16.12 0.25 5.78
N GLY A 58 -15.48 -0.93 5.90
CA GLY A 58 -16.10 -2.15 6.41
C GLY A 58 -16.63 -1.99 7.83
N PHE A 59 -15.80 -1.48 8.76
CA PHE A 59 -16.25 -1.23 10.13
C PHE A 59 -17.41 -0.23 10.19
N SER A 60 -17.34 0.86 9.42
CA SER A 60 -18.39 1.89 9.39
C SER A 60 -19.74 1.30 8.95
N LEU A 61 -19.75 0.42 7.95
CA LEU A 61 -20.95 -0.29 7.48
C LEU A 61 -21.55 -1.18 8.56
N VAL A 62 -20.72 -1.91 9.31
CA VAL A 62 -21.19 -2.76 10.43
C VAL A 62 -21.86 -1.91 11.52
N PHE A 63 -21.21 -0.82 11.93
CA PHE A 63 -21.78 0.08 12.94
C PHE A 63 -23.08 0.74 12.44
N LEU A 64 -23.14 1.14 11.18
CA LEU A 64 -24.34 1.71 10.58
C LEU A 64 -25.50 0.70 10.59
N ALA A 65 -25.23 -0.56 10.25
CA ALA A 65 -26.24 -1.62 10.27
C ALA A 65 -26.78 -1.87 11.69
N ILE A 66 -25.88 -1.92 12.69
CA ILE A 66 -26.28 -2.07 14.10
C ILE A 66 -27.13 -0.89 14.56
N ALA A 67 -26.71 0.34 14.25
CA ALA A 67 -27.45 1.55 14.61
C ALA A 67 -28.85 1.57 13.95
N ALA A 68 -28.95 1.17 12.68
CA ALA A 68 -30.22 1.07 11.97
C ALA A 68 -31.15 0.04 12.62
N VAL A 69 -30.65 -1.14 12.99
CA VAL A 69 -31.44 -2.16 13.69
C VAL A 69 -31.95 -1.62 15.03
N ILE A 70 -31.11 -0.94 15.80
CA ILE A 70 -31.52 -0.35 17.08
C ILE A 70 -32.59 0.73 16.86
N ALA A 71 -32.42 1.60 15.86
CA ALA A 71 -33.37 2.66 15.54
C ALA A 71 -34.74 2.13 15.08
N ILE A 72 -34.76 0.98 14.39
CA ILE A 72 -36.00 0.34 13.94
C ILE A 72 -36.67 -0.44 15.08
N THR A 73 -35.89 -1.05 15.97
CA THR A 73 -36.41 -1.91 17.06
C THR A 73 -36.76 -1.13 18.34
N ARG A 74 -36.22 0.08 18.50
CA ARG A 74 -36.61 1.02 19.55
C ARG A 74 -37.55 2.08 18.95
N PRO A 75 -38.87 1.95 19.18
CA PRO A 75 -39.84 2.93 18.70
C PRO A 75 -39.67 4.31 19.35
#